data_AF-A0A737EXD1-F1
#
_entry.id   AF-A0A737EXD1-F1
#
_cell.length_a   1.000
_cell.length_b   1.000
_cell.length_c   1.000
_cell.angle_alpha   90.00
_cell.angle_beta   90.00
_cell.angle_gamma   90.00
#
_symmetry.space_group_name_H-M   'P 1'
#
loop_
_entity.id
_entity.type
_entity.pdbx_description
1 polymer ?
#
loop_
_entity_poly.entity_id
_entity_poly.type
_entity_poly.pdbx_seq_one_letter_code
_entity_poly.pdbx_strand_id
1 'polypeptide(L)'
;DSETLHTSAYVLRKLKSVITSKYGRHKLASDGTRFGPGQAIVTPAVIKGELLATYRQLERAGIVENYELFKQYLVVERDASDPNRLNTLFPPDYVNQLRVFAVVNQFRLQYSEESA
;
A
#
# COMPACT_ATOMS: atom_id res chain seq x y z
N ASP A 1 17.51 -0.67 -15.29
CA ASP A 1 16.79 -1.61 -14.41
C ASP A 1 15.36 -1.09 -14.28
N SER A 2 14.37 -1.92 -14.64
CA SER A 2 12.94 -1.56 -14.69
C SER A 2 12.12 -2.23 -13.58
N GLU A 3 12.73 -2.96 -12.65
CA GLU A 3 12.01 -3.74 -11.64
C GLU A 3 11.03 -2.88 -10.83
N THR A 4 11.45 -1.70 -10.37
CA THR A 4 10.59 -0.77 -9.65
C THR A 4 9.38 -0.32 -10.48
N LEU A 5 9.55 -0.11 -11.79
CA LEU A 5 8.44 0.27 -12.68
C LEU A 5 7.45 -0.90 -12.86
N HIS A 6 7.94 -2.13 -12.95
CA HIS A 6 7.09 -3.32 -13.03
C HIS A 6 6.29 -3.53 -11.74
N THR A 7 6.94 -3.41 -10.58
CA THR A 7 6.27 -3.46 -9.28
C THR A 7 5.22 -2.38 -9.15
N SER A 8 5.54 -1.14 -9.54
CA SER A 8 4.59 -0.03 -9.53
C SER A 8 3.38 -0.30 -10.42
N ALA A 9 3.60 -0.72 -11.66
CA ALA A 9 2.53 -1.07 -12.58
C ALA A 9 1.65 -2.21 -12.05
N TYR A 10 2.25 -3.22 -11.42
CA TYR A 10 1.50 -4.31 -10.78
C TYR A 10 0.59 -3.79 -9.67
N VAL A 11 1.14 -2.99 -8.75
CA VAL A 11 0.39 -2.43 -7.61
C VAL A 11 -0.77 -1.56 -8.11
N LEU A 12 -0.53 -0.64 -9.05
CA LEU A 12 -1.58 0.24 -9.58
C LEU A 12 -2.70 -0.55 -10.29
N ARG A 13 -2.36 -1.61 -11.05
CA ARG A 13 -3.40 -2.49 -11.63
C ARG A 13 -4.21 -3.20 -10.57
N LYS A 14 -3.57 -3.71 -9.50
CA LYS A 14 -4.26 -4.37 -8.40
C LYS A 14 -5.25 -3.42 -7.72
N LEU A 15 -4.81 -2.19 -7.41
CA LEU A 15 -5.67 -1.16 -6.81
C LEU A 15 -6.86 -0.84 -7.70
N LYS A 16 -6.63 -0.57 -8.99
CA LYS A 16 -7.70 -0.32 -9.96
C LYS A 16 -8.72 -1.46 -9.95
N SER A 17 -8.26 -2.71 -10.04
CA SER A 17 -9.11 -3.90 -10.04
C SER A 17 -9.98 -3.99 -8.78
N VAL A 18 -9.40 -3.78 -7.59
CA VAL A 18 -10.13 -3.81 -6.32
C VAL A 18 -11.22 -2.72 -6.28
N ILE A 19 -10.86 -1.48 -6.63
CA ILE A 19 -11.78 -0.35 -6.54
C ILE A 19 -12.93 -0.49 -7.53
N THR A 20 -12.64 -0.79 -8.81
CA THR A 20 -13.68 -0.86 -9.84
C THR A 20 -14.61 -2.07 -9.66
N SER A 21 -14.09 -3.19 -9.15
CA SER A 21 -14.91 -4.39 -8.92
C SER A 21 -15.86 -4.24 -7.73
N LYS A 22 -15.39 -3.67 -6.62
CA LYS A 22 -16.20 -3.51 -5.40
C LYS A 22 -17.14 -2.31 -5.47
N TYR A 23 -16.67 -1.18 -5.98
CA TYR A 23 -17.36 0.11 -5.84
C TYR A 23 -17.91 0.69 -7.14
N GLY A 24 -17.81 -0.01 -8.27
CA GLY A 24 -18.20 0.52 -9.59
C GLY A 24 -19.66 1.01 -9.72
N ARG A 25 -20.57 0.56 -8.84
CA ARG A 25 -21.99 0.98 -8.79
C ARG A 25 -22.38 1.77 -7.53
N HIS A 26 -21.40 2.25 -6.77
CA HIS A 26 -21.65 2.96 -5.51
C HIS A 26 -21.79 4.47 -5.75
N LYS A 27 -22.64 5.11 -4.95
CA LYS A 27 -22.72 6.58 -4.90
C LYS A 27 -21.55 7.10 -4.06
N LEU A 28 -20.89 8.16 -4.51
CA LEU A 28 -19.85 8.82 -3.72
C LEU A 28 -20.49 9.81 -2.74
N ALA A 29 -20.10 9.73 -1.48
CA ALA A 29 -20.54 10.66 -0.45
C ALA A 29 -19.42 11.03 0.52
N SER A 30 -19.64 12.07 1.32
CA SER A 30 -18.66 12.56 2.30
C SER A 30 -18.71 11.72 3.59
N ASP A 31 -17.59 11.63 4.29
CA ASP A 31 -17.53 10.94 5.58
C ASP A 31 -18.49 11.59 6.61
N GLY A 32 -19.06 10.77 7.50
CA GLY A 32 -20.02 11.23 8.52
C GLY A 32 -21.44 11.51 8.02
N THR A 33 -21.69 11.41 6.71
CA THR A 33 -23.04 11.56 6.16
C THR A 33 -23.94 10.40 6.60
N ARG A 34 -25.19 10.70 6.96
CA ARG A 34 -26.16 9.70 7.41
C ARG A 34 -26.95 9.15 6.23
N PHE A 35 -26.99 7.82 6.10
CA PHE A 35 -27.72 7.14 5.02
C PHE A 35 -28.66 6.08 5.57
N GLY A 36 -29.77 5.86 4.88
CA GLY A 36 -30.65 4.73 5.16
C GLY A 36 -29.97 3.39 4.85
N PRO A 37 -30.39 2.30 5.52
CA PRO A 37 -29.84 0.97 5.28
C PRO A 37 -30.03 0.51 3.82
N GLY A 38 -29.11 -0.30 3.32
CA GLY A 38 -29.17 -0.90 1.97
C GLY A 38 -28.70 0.01 0.82
N GLN A 39 -28.26 1.24 1.10
CA GLN A 39 -27.70 2.12 0.07
C GLN A 39 -26.24 1.74 -0.25
N ALA A 40 -25.95 1.45 -1.52
CA ALA A 40 -24.59 1.26 -2.00
C ALA A 40 -23.87 2.60 -2.08
N ILE A 41 -23.14 2.95 -1.01
CA ILE A 41 -22.46 4.22 -0.84
C ILE A 41 -21.01 3.99 -0.48
N VAL A 42 -20.13 4.79 -1.05
CA VAL A 42 -18.72 4.81 -0.76
C VAL A 42 -18.29 6.21 -0.31
N THR A 43 -17.39 6.26 0.67
CA THR A 43 -16.85 7.50 1.22
C THR A 43 -15.31 7.47 1.21
N PRO A 44 -14.63 8.63 1.36
CA PRO A 44 -13.17 8.66 1.44
C PRO A 44 -12.60 7.71 2.51
N ALA A 45 -13.20 7.65 3.71
CA ALA A 45 -12.77 6.72 4.76
C ALA A 45 -12.91 5.24 4.36
N VAL A 46 -13.98 4.87 3.64
CA VAL A 46 -14.19 3.50 3.14
C VAL A 46 -13.09 3.13 2.13
N ILE A 47 -12.82 4.01 1.15
CA ILE A 47 -11.74 3.78 0.17
C ILE A 47 -10.39 3.73 0.85
N LYS A 48 -10.12 4.63 1.81
CA LYS A 48 -8.87 4.60 2.59
C LYS A 48 -8.70 3.25 3.29
N GLY A 49 -9.75 2.74 3.95
CA GLY A 49 -9.75 1.42 4.57
C GLY A 49 -9.44 0.28 3.59
N GLU A 50 -10.05 0.30 2.40
CA GLU A 50 -9.81 -0.71 1.36
C GLU A 50 -8.37 -0.66 0.81
N LEU A 51 -7.83 0.54 0.57
CA LEU A 51 -6.45 0.72 0.10
C LEU A 51 -5.45 0.23 1.16
N LEU A 52 -5.69 0.51 2.43
CA LEU A 52 -4.89 0.00 3.55
C LEU A 52 -4.95 -1.53 3.63
N ALA A 53 -6.14 -2.12 3.56
CA ALA A 53 -6.31 -3.57 3.57
C ALA A 53 -5.58 -4.23 2.39
N THR A 54 -5.67 -3.63 1.20
CA THR A 54 -4.96 -4.10 0.00
C THR A 54 -3.45 -3.97 0.18
N TYR A 55 -2.96 -2.88 0.77
CA TYR A 55 -1.54 -2.71 1.05
C TYR A 55 -1.02 -3.77 2.02
N ARG A 56 -1.78 -4.14 3.06
CA ARG A 56 -1.42 -5.27 3.95
C ARG A 56 -1.31 -6.60 3.21
N GLN A 57 -2.16 -6.85 2.21
CA GLN A 57 -2.05 -8.05 1.38
C GLN A 57 -0.77 -8.04 0.53
N LEU A 58 -0.44 -6.88 -0.06
CA LEU A 58 0.78 -6.70 -0.84
C LEU A 58 2.04 -6.81 0.03
N GLU A 59 1.99 -6.31 1.27
CA GLU A 59 3.07 -6.41 2.26
C GLU A 59 3.35 -7.88 2.60
N ARG A 60 2.30 -8.66 2.89
CA ARG A 60 2.43 -10.11 3.11
C ARG A 60 2.95 -10.87 1.89
N ALA A 61 2.72 -10.35 0.69
CA ALA A 61 3.24 -10.92 -0.54
C ALA A 61 4.69 -10.50 -0.85
N GLY A 62 5.32 -9.66 -0.01
CA GLY A 62 6.68 -9.18 -0.21
C GLY A 62 6.83 -8.17 -1.35
N ILE A 63 5.76 -7.46 -1.71
CA ILE A 63 5.74 -6.50 -2.82
C ILE A 63 6.00 -5.06 -2.33
N VAL A 64 5.50 -4.75 -1.14
CA VAL A 64 5.62 -3.45 -0.48
C VAL A 64 6.06 -3.64 0.98
N GLU A 65 6.55 -2.58 1.61
CA GLU A 65 6.96 -2.57 3.01
C GLU A 65 6.45 -1.33 3.75
N ASN A 66 6.76 -1.24 5.05
CA ASN A 66 6.50 -0.06 5.90
C ASN A 66 5.02 0.38 5.98
N TYR A 67 4.09 -0.56 6.21
CA TYR A 67 2.65 -0.24 6.25
C TYR A 67 2.27 0.91 7.19
N GLU A 68 2.85 1.02 8.39
CA GLU A 68 2.44 2.08 9.34
C GLU A 68 2.78 3.48 8.81
N LEU A 69 3.93 3.64 8.14
CA LEU A 69 4.29 4.89 7.46
C LEU A 69 3.38 5.12 6.24
N PHE A 70 3.13 4.09 5.43
CA PHE A 70 2.18 4.19 4.32
C PHE A 70 0.80 4.66 4.81
N LYS A 71 0.30 4.12 5.92
CA LYS A 71 -0.98 4.49 6.52
C LYS A 71 -1.01 5.95 6.97
N GLN A 72 0.09 6.45 7.53
CA GLN A 72 0.24 7.83 7.94
C GLN A 72 0.18 8.79 6.75
N TYR A 73 0.86 8.46 5.66
CA TYR A 73 0.99 9.35 4.49
C TYR A 73 -0.08 9.14 3.41
N LEU A 74 -0.87 8.07 3.47
CA LEU A 74 -2.00 7.85 2.57
C LEU A 74 -3.07 8.93 2.76
N VAL A 75 -3.33 9.69 1.71
CA VAL A 75 -4.41 10.68 1.67
C VAL A 75 -5.46 10.24 0.66
N VAL A 76 -6.71 10.22 1.12
CA VAL A 76 -7.90 9.98 0.30
C VAL A 76 -8.91 11.04 0.68
N GLU A 77 -9.32 11.84 -0.29
CA GLU A 77 -10.22 12.96 -0.06
C GLU A 77 -11.18 13.14 -1.24
N ARG A 78 -12.32 13.76 -0.97
CA ARG A 78 -13.26 14.17 -2.01
C ARG A 78 -12.84 15.54 -2.52
N ASP A 79 -12.84 15.73 -3.83
CA ASP A 79 -12.43 16.99 -4.43
C ASP A 79 -13.36 18.14 -3.98
N ALA A 80 -12.77 19.28 -3.63
CA ALA A 80 -13.51 20.43 -3.12
C ALA A 80 -14.31 21.16 -4.21
N SER A 81 -13.87 21.07 -5.46
CA SER A 81 -14.47 21.72 -6.63
C SER A 81 -15.36 20.77 -7.45
N ASP A 82 -15.10 19.46 -7.38
CA ASP A 82 -15.90 18.43 -8.03
C ASP A 82 -16.37 17.35 -7.03
N PRO A 83 -17.61 17.45 -6.52
CA PRO A 83 -18.16 16.45 -5.62
C PRO A 83 -18.23 15.03 -6.20
N ASN A 84 -18.11 14.84 -7.52
CA ASN A 84 -18.15 13.50 -8.11
C ASN A 84 -16.76 12.85 -8.20
N ARG A 85 -15.71 13.55 -7.73
CA ARG A 85 -14.32 13.10 -7.83
C ARG A 85 -13.74 12.78 -6.46
N LEU A 86 -13.00 11.67 -6.42
CA LEU A 86 -12.17 11.28 -5.30
C LEU A 86 -10.70 11.42 -5.71
N ASN A 87 -9.92 12.15 -4.90
CA ASN A 87 -8.48 12.29 -5.06
C ASN A 87 -7.75 11.35 -4.10
N THR A 88 -6.61 10.83 -4.54
CA THR A 88 -5.80 9.89 -3.74
C THR A 88 -4.32 10.17 -3.96
N LEU A 89 -3.62 10.50 -2.89
CA LEU A 89 -2.17 10.44 -2.83
C LEU A 89 -1.79 9.07 -2.29
N PHE A 90 -1.16 8.25 -3.14
CA PHE A 90 -0.73 6.90 -2.80
C PHE A 90 0.80 6.86 -2.78
N PRO A 91 1.44 6.88 -1.59
CA PRO A 91 2.90 6.90 -1.45
C PRO A 91 3.46 5.51 -1.05
N PRO A 92 3.54 4.54 -1.97
CA PRO A 92 3.98 3.19 -1.64
C PRO A 92 5.47 3.15 -1.36
N ASP A 93 5.86 2.22 -0.49
CA ASP A 93 7.24 1.81 -0.31
C ASP A 93 7.42 0.41 -0.89
N TYR A 94 8.17 0.29 -1.99
CA TYR A 94 8.33 -0.97 -2.71
C TYR A 94 9.52 -1.75 -2.17
N VAL A 95 9.35 -3.06 -2.03
CA VAL A 95 10.46 -3.94 -1.64
C VAL A 95 11.55 -3.90 -2.71
N ASN A 96 12.80 -3.76 -2.25
CA ASN A 96 13.97 -3.60 -3.10
C ASN A 96 14.54 -4.94 -3.57
N GLN A 97 15.28 -4.90 -4.68
CA GLN A 97 16.06 -6.05 -5.16
C GLN A 97 17.40 -6.12 -4.42
N LEU A 98 17.81 -7.32 -4.00
CA LEU A 98 19.17 -7.55 -3.49
C LEU A 98 20.17 -7.49 -4.66
N ARG A 99 20.71 -6.30 -4.92
CA ARG A 99 21.66 -6.09 -6.01
C ARG A 99 23.12 -6.32 -5.61
N VAL A 100 23.45 -6.02 -4.35
CA VAL A 100 24.81 -6.11 -3.83
C VAL A 100 24.79 -6.90 -2.55
N PHE A 101 25.50 -8.02 -2.53
CA PHE A 101 25.77 -8.79 -1.33
C PHE A 101 27.26 -8.64 -1.00
N ALA A 102 27.56 -7.82 0.00
CA ALA A 102 28.93 -7.57 0.46
C ALA A 102 29.22 -8.45 1.67
N VAL A 103 30.22 -9.33 1.57
CA VAL A 103 30.65 -10.21 2.66
C VAL A 103 32.15 -10.13 2.87
N VAL A 104 32.54 -10.04 4.13
CA VAL A 104 33.91 -10.29 4.59
C VAL A 104 33.92 -11.61 5.34
N ASN A 105 34.55 -12.63 4.76
CA ASN A 105 34.72 -13.92 5.42
C ASN A 105 36.05 -13.94 6.19
N GLN A 106 35.97 -13.96 7.52
CA GLN A 106 37.12 -14.24 8.39
C GLN A 106 36.90 -15.59 9.04
N PHE A 107 37.76 -16.56 8.73
CA PHE A 107 37.64 -17.93 9.26
C PHE A 107 38.74 -18.25 10.27
N ARG A 108 38.41 -19.16 11.19
CA ARG A 108 39.33 -19.85 12.08
C ARG A 108 38.98 -21.34 12.03
N LEU A 109 39.99 -22.21 12.09
CA LEU A 109 39.75 -23.65 12.21
C LEU A 109 39.26 -24.00 13.62
N GLN A 110 39.73 -23.25 14.63
CA GLN A 110 39.30 -23.25 16.03
C GLN A 110 39.51 -21.83 16.60
N TYR A 111 38.58 -21.34 17.43
CA TYR A 111 38.82 -20.17 18.27
C TYR A 111 39.69 -20.60 19.45
N SER A 112 40.70 -19.82 19.82
CA SER A 112 41.44 -20.09 21.06
C SER A 112 40.48 -19.94 22.25
N GLU A 113 40.40 -20.93 23.14
CA GLU A 113 39.58 -20.84 24.36
C GLU A 113 40.07 -19.76 25.33
N GLU A 114 41.27 -19.22 25.12
CA GLU A 114 41.87 -18.23 26.01
C GLU A 114 41.48 -16.81 25.60
N SER A 115 40.52 -16.27 26.33
CA SER A 115 40.40 -14.84 26.62
C SER A 115 40.47 -14.67 28.14
N ALA A 116 41.69 -14.55 28.66
CA ALA A 116 42.02 -13.93 29.95
C ALA A 116 43.39 -13.28 29.85
#